data_AF-A0A8J6VNG5-F1
#
_entry.id   AF-A0A8J6VNG5-F1
#
_cell.length_a   1.000
_cell.length_b   1.000
_cell.length_c   1.000
_cell.angle_alpha   90.00
_cell.angle_beta   90.00
_cell.angle_gamma   90.00
#
_symmetry.space_group_name_H-M   'P 1'
#
loop_
_entity.id
_entity.type
_entity.pdbx_description
1 polymer ?
#
loop_
_entity_poly.entity_id
_entity_poly.type
_entity_poly.pdbx_seq_one_letter_code
_entity_poly.pdbx_strand_id
1 'polypeptide(L)'
;MAQTPNNQDSAVEEAKRLKFLGYSFSAISFIVFAYILLFPAEKELKQQAIYWFASSFVAAIIPNVKQFKIKDVEVQLQEISQKIEDNKNLIEQRTEELKESLFLSLESVREREESLPEEYKSKREQKYQRYAERLKNLTTAERLKEQKRFTRSHLNNIDMDIADLKRMLQKAGLYQGLIDEVFDEQLALSISAFQEKYGVTPIDGTAGPKTLSKLSEIMK
;
A
#
# COMPACT_ATOMS: atom_id res chain seq x y z
N MET A 1 45.31 14.56 17.32
CA MET A 1 43.92 15.08 17.26
C MET A 1 43.15 14.38 18.36
N ALA A 2 42.87 15.07 19.47
CA ALA A 2 42.11 14.51 20.58
C ALA A 2 40.64 14.37 20.13
N GLN A 3 40.13 13.15 20.14
CA GLN A 3 38.72 12.88 19.93
C GLN A 3 37.96 13.53 21.11
N THR A 4 37.24 14.61 20.84
CA THR A 4 36.27 15.14 21.79
C THR A 4 35.23 14.04 22.07
N PRO A 5 35.01 13.64 23.33
CA PRO A 5 34.08 12.58 23.66
C PRO A 5 32.69 12.98 23.17
N ASN A 6 32.07 12.04 22.47
CA ASN A 6 30.74 12.14 21.91
C ASN A 6 29.75 12.60 23.00
N ASN A 7 29.12 13.77 22.80
CA ASN A 7 28.30 14.45 23.81
C ASN A 7 27.08 13.63 24.27
N GLN A 8 26.76 12.56 23.54
CA GLN A 8 25.71 11.60 23.85
C GLN A 8 26.15 10.58 24.92
N ASP A 9 27.43 10.21 24.96
CA ASP A 9 27.97 9.22 25.90
C ASP A 9 28.17 9.83 27.31
N SER A 10 28.56 11.11 27.39
CA SER A 10 28.67 11.84 28.67
C SER A 10 27.32 11.97 29.38
N ALA A 11 26.26 12.31 28.65
CA ALA A 11 24.91 12.45 29.19
C ALA A 11 24.34 11.10 29.70
N VAL A 12 24.63 10.00 29.00
CA VAL A 12 24.21 8.65 29.42
C VAL A 12 24.91 8.25 30.72
N GLU A 13 26.19 8.59 30.88
CA GLU A 13 26.95 8.26 32.07
C GLU A 13 26.54 9.12 33.28
N GLU A 14 26.28 10.41 33.09
CA GLU A 14 25.68 11.28 34.12
C GLU A 14 24.32 10.76 34.59
N ALA A 15 23.46 10.33 33.68
CA ALA A 15 22.17 9.74 34.03
C ALA A 15 22.30 8.46 34.87
N LYS A 16 23.29 7.60 34.59
CA LYS A 16 23.58 6.40 35.41
C LYS A 16 24.03 6.80 36.82
N ARG A 17 24.91 7.80 36.95
CA ARG A 17 25.39 8.30 38.25
C ARG A 17 24.24 8.90 39.07
N LEU A 18 23.36 9.68 38.44
CA LEU A 18 22.18 10.26 39.09
C LEU A 18 21.21 9.19 39.60
N LYS A 19 20.98 8.11 38.83
CA LYS A 19 20.16 6.95 39.28
C LYS A 19 20.79 6.26 40.49
N PHE A 20 22.10 5.98 40.43
CA PHE A 20 22.82 5.37 41.55
C PHE A 20 22.76 6.20 42.82
N LEU A 21 22.92 7.52 42.70
CA LEU A 21 22.82 8.46 43.82
C LEU A 21 21.40 8.48 44.42
N GLY A 22 20.37 8.46 43.56
CA GLY A 22 18.97 8.38 43.99
C GLY A 22 18.63 7.10 44.76
N TYR A 23 19.11 5.93 44.31
CA TYR A 23 18.96 4.67 45.04
C TYR A 23 19.71 4.68 46.38
N SER A 24 20.94 5.20 46.39
CA SER A 24 21.74 5.31 47.61
C SER A 24 21.06 6.21 48.64
N PHE A 25 20.49 7.34 48.22
CA PHE A 25 19.74 8.24 49.09
C PHE A 25 18.46 7.60 49.65
N SER A 26 17.71 6.87 48.81
CA SER A 26 16.52 6.12 49.28
C SER A 26 16.88 5.02 50.28
N ALA A 27 17.98 4.29 50.05
CA ALA A 27 18.47 3.26 50.98
C ALA A 27 18.91 3.86 52.34
N ILE A 28 19.64 4.98 52.32
CA ILE A 28 20.01 5.70 53.55
C ILE A 28 18.76 6.23 54.26
N SER A 29 17.81 6.79 53.53
CA SER A 29 16.54 7.27 54.09
C SER A 29 15.74 6.15 54.74
N PHE A 30 15.73 4.95 54.14
CA PHE A 30 15.11 3.76 54.72
C PHE A 30 15.79 3.33 56.04
N ILE A 31 17.13 3.34 56.08
CA ILE A 31 17.90 3.00 57.28
C ILE A 31 17.60 3.99 58.41
N VAL A 32 17.57 5.29 58.10
CA VAL A 32 17.22 6.34 59.08
C VAL A 32 15.77 6.19 59.56
N PHE A 33 14.84 5.91 58.64
CA PHE A 33 13.44 5.64 58.98
C PHE A 33 13.28 4.41 59.90
N ALA A 34 13.93 3.30 59.57
CA ALA A 34 13.89 2.07 60.36
C ALA A 34 14.50 2.28 61.76
N TYR A 35 15.61 3.02 61.85
CA TYR A 35 16.23 3.40 63.11
C TYR A 35 15.28 4.23 63.99
N ILE A 36 14.68 5.29 63.43
CA ILE A 36 13.75 6.17 64.18
C ILE A 36 12.49 5.41 64.64
N LEU A 37 12.05 4.39 63.92
CA LEU A 37 10.93 3.55 64.35
C LEU A 37 11.29 2.59 65.49
N LEU A 38 12.47 1.99 65.44
CA LEU A 38 12.92 0.96 66.39
C LEU A 38 13.41 1.55 67.73
N PHE A 39 13.85 2.81 67.74
CA PHE A 39 14.29 3.51 68.95
C PHE A 39 13.19 4.48 69.48
N PRO A 40 13.19 4.79 70.80
CA PRO A 40 12.24 5.75 71.37
C PRO A 40 12.52 7.15 70.80
N ALA A 41 11.57 7.65 70.01
CA ALA A 41 11.62 8.96 69.35
C ALA A 41 10.25 9.64 69.42
N GLU A 42 10.24 10.97 69.36
CA GLU A 42 9.02 11.78 69.38
C GLU A 42 8.10 11.48 68.19
N LYS A 43 6.77 11.60 68.39
CA LYS A 43 5.78 11.29 67.34
C LYS A 43 5.98 12.13 66.07
N GLU A 44 6.32 13.41 66.20
CA GLU A 44 6.57 14.29 65.06
C GLU A 44 7.78 13.84 64.24
N LEU A 45 8.85 13.40 64.90
CA LEU A 45 10.06 12.91 64.25
C LEU A 45 9.80 11.60 63.47
N LYS A 46 8.97 10.71 64.03
CA LYS A 46 8.52 9.49 63.34
C LYS A 46 7.71 9.83 62.09
N GLN A 47 6.83 10.82 62.17
CA GLN A 47 6.02 11.26 61.04
C GLN A 47 6.87 11.89 59.93
N GLN A 48 7.84 12.73 60.29
CA GLN A 48 8.78 13.30 59.32
C GLN A 48 9.61 12.21 58.62
N ALA A 49 10.11 11.22 59.37
CA ALA A 49 10.89 10.12 58.80
C ALA A 49 10.08 9.30 57.76
N ILE A 50 8.78 9.09 57.99
CA ILE A 50 7.87 8.48 57.01
C ILE A 50 7.80 9.31 55.72
N TYR A 51 7.63 10.63 55.84
CA TYR A 51 7.55 11.51 54.67
C TYR A 51 8.87 11.57 53.88
N TRP A 52 10.01 11.67 54.57
CA TRP A 52 11.34 11.66 53.93
C TRP A 52 11.61 10.34 53.19
N PHE A 53 11.24 9.20 53.80
CA PHE A 53 11.35 7.90 53.15
C PHE A 53 10.39 7.75 51.96
N ALA A 54 9.10 8.04 52.12
CA ALA A 54 8.13 7.93 51.04
C ALA A 54 8.47 8.82 49.85
N SER A 55 8.91 10.06 50.09
CA SER A 55 9.32 11.00 49.04
C SER A 55 10.56 10.52 48.30
N SER A 56 11.59 10.05 49.01
CA SER A 56 12.82 9.53 48.38
C SER A 56 12.58 8.25 47.58
N PHE A 57 11.71 7.37 48.07
CA PHE A 57 11.31 6.14 47.39
C PHE A 57 10.54 6.43 46.10
N VAL A 58 9.56 7.34 46.14
CA VAL A 58 8.82 7.79 44.94
C VAL A 58 9.78 8.41 43.92
N ALA A 59 10.68 9.30 44.35
CA ALA A 59 11.68 9.92 43.48
C ALA A 59 12.59 8.89 42.80
N ALA A 60 13.01 7.84 43.52
CA ALA A 60 13.85 6.77 42.96
C ALA A 60 13.13 5.90 41.92
N ILE A 61 11.80 5.75 42.01
CA ILE A 61 11.02 4.85 41.14
C ILE A 61 10.46 5.55 39.89
N ILE A 62 10.21 6.87 39.94
CA ILE A 62 9.66 7.66 38.82
C ILE A 62 10.37 7.39 37.47
N PRO A 63 11.72 7.36 37.36
CA PRO A 63 12.40 7.10 36.10
C PRO A 63 12.11 5.71 35.52
N ASN A 64 11.99 4.69 36.37
CA ASN A 64 11.74 3.32 35.94
C ASN A 64 10.30 3.16 35.41
N VAL A 65 9.31 3.77 36.08
CA VAL A 65 7.91 3.73 35.63
C VAL A 65 7.74 4.38 34.25
N LYS A 66 8.43 5.50 33.99
CA LYS A 66 8.46 6.12 32.66
C LYS A 66 9.14 5.21 31.63
N GLN A 67 10.26 4.57 31.99
CA GLN A 67 10.98 3.65 31.12
C GLN A 67 10.14 2.42 30.73
N PHE A 68 9.38 1.83 31.66
CA PHE A 68 8.47 0.72 31.38
C PHE A 68 7.40 1.11 30.36
N LYS A 69 6.72 2.25 30.57
CA LYS A 69 5.70 2.74 29.62
C LYS A 69 6.27 3.03 28.22
N ILE A 70 7.48 3.58 28.15
CA ILE A 70 8.15 3.88 26.87
C ILE A 70 8.50 2.57 26.13
N LYS A 71 9.01 1.55 26.85
CA LYS A 71 9.36 0.27 26.24
C LYS A 71 8.13 -0.47 25.72
N ASP A 72 7.01 -0.45 26.45
CA ASP A 72 5.75 -1.03 25.97
C ASP A 72 5.25 -0.34 24.69
N VAL A 73 5.37 0.99 24.62
CA VAL A 73 5.04 1.76 23.41
C VAL A 73 6.00 1.45 22.26
N GLU A 74 7.30 1.31 22.52
CA GLU A 74 8.30 0.97 21.51
C GLU A 74 8.07 -0.43 20.93
N VAL A 75 7.74 -1.41 21.78
CA VAL A 75 7.37 -2.76 21.34
C VAL A 75 6.11 -2.72 20.47
N GLN A 76 5.08 -1.96 20.87
CA GLN A 76 3.87 -1.78 20.04
C GLN A 76 4.18 -1.10 18.70
N LEU A 77 5.03 -0.08 18.69
CA LEU A 77 5.45 0.59 17.47
C LEU A 77 6.22 -0.34 16.53
N GLN A 78 7.10 -1.19 17.07
CA GLN A 78 7.81 -2.21 16.30
C GLN A 78 6.84 -3.23 15.69
N GLU A 79 5.85 -3.69 16.46
CA GLU A 79 4.84 -4.63 15.96
C GLU A 79 3.98 -4.01 14.84
N ILE A 80 3.56 -2.75 15.01
CA ILE A 80 2.81 -2.01 13.97
C ILE A 80 3.68 -1.82 12.73
N SER A 81 4.95 -1.42 12.90
CA SER A 81 5.88 -1.25 11.78
C SER A 81 6.08 -2.55 11.01
N GLN A 82 6.23 -3.68 11.71
CA GLN A 82 6.35 -4.98 11.09
C GLN A 82 5.09 -5.35 10.31
N LYS A 83 3.91 -5.17 10.92
CA LYS A 83 2.62 -5.40 10.23
C LYS A 83 2.45 -4.54 8.98
N ILE A 84 2.91 -3.30 9.01
CA ILE A 84 2.90 -2.41 7.83
C ILE A 84 3.81 -2.96 6.74
N GLU A 85 5.03 -3.39 7.07
CA GLU A 85 5.97 -3.95 6.09
C GLU A 85 5.45 -5.28 5.51
N ASP A 86 4.90 -6.16 6.35
CA ASP A 86 4.31 -7.43 5.91
C ASP A 86 3.12 -7.19 4.98
N ASN A 87 2.23 -6.24 5.32
CA ASN A 87 1.10 -5.86 4.47
C ASN A 87 1.56 -5.24 3.14
N LYS A 88 2.61 -4.42 3.17
CA LYS A 88 3.20 -3.83 1.97
C LYS A 88 3.76 -4.92 1.06
N ASN A 89 4.55 -5.86 1.60
CA ASN A 89 5.09 -6.99 0.84
C ASN A 89 3.97 -7.86 0.24
N LEU A 90 2.90 -8.10 1.00
CA LEU A 90 1.72 -8.83 0.51
C LEU A 90 1.01 -8.09 -0.65
N ILE A 91 0.86 -6.77 -0.53
CA ILE A 91 0.29 -5.92 -1.60
C ILE A 91 1.17 -5.98 -2.84
N GLU A 92 2.48 -5.87 -2.69
CA GLU A 92 3.44 -5.96 -3.81
C GLU A 92 3.35 -7.33 -4.48
N GLN A 93 3.38 -8.43 -3.71
CA GLN A 93 3.24 -9.79 -4.24
C GLN A 93 1.94 -9.96 -5.02
N ARG A 94 0.79 -9.61 -4.43
CA ARG A 94 -0.51 -9.72 -5.13
C ARG A 94 -0.57 -8.83 -6.36
N THR A 95 0.09 -7.68 -6.34
CA THR A 95 0.16 -6.78 -7.49
C THR A 95 0.93 -7.41 -8.63
N GLU A 96 2.05 -8.10 -8.36
CA GLU A 96 2.81 -8.83 -9.37
C GLU A 96 2.04 -10.06 -9.89
N GLU A 97 1.39 -10.84 -9.02
CA GLU A 97 0.54 -11.97 -9.42
C GLU A 97 -0.59 -11.51 -10.37
N LEU A 98 -1.27 -10.40 -10.05
CA LEU A 98 -2.32 -9.83 -10.90
C LEU A 98 -1.79 -9.31 -12.24
N LYS A 99 -0.59 -8.71 -12.26
CA LYS A 99 0.04 -8.27 -13.52
C LYS A 99 0.39 -9.47 -14.40
N GLU A 100 0.91 -10.54 -13.80
CA GLU A 100 1.28 -11.76 -14.51
C GLU A 100 0.02 -12.44 -15.08
N SER A 101 -1.04 -12.61 -14.29
CA SER A 101 -2.29 -13.19 -14.78
C SER A 101 -2.90 -12.38 -15.93
N LEU A 102 -2.92 -11.05 -15.80
CA LEU A 102 -3.39 -10.14 -16.84
C LEU A 102 -2.56 -10.28 -18.13
N PHE A 103 -1.23 -10.37 -17.98
CA PHE A 103 -0.32 -10.54 -19.11
C PHE A 103 -0.56 -11.88 -19.83
N LEU A 104 -0.71 -12.97 -19.09
CA LEU A 104 -1.00 -14.30 -19.65
C LEU A 104 -2.32 -14.31 -20.44
N SER A 105 -3.38 -13.72 -19.88
CA SER A 105 -4.67 -13.58 -20.55
C SER A 105 -4.56 -12.84 -21.89
N LEU A 106 -3.80 -11.73 -21.92
CA LEU A 106 -3.58 -10.92 -23.12
C LEU A 106 -2.70 -11.62 -24.15
N GLU A 107 -1.64 -12.27 -23.70
CA GLU A 107 -0.72 -13.04 -24.53
C GLU A 107 -1.47 -14.19 -25.23
N SER A 108 -2.42 -14.84 -24.53
CA SER A 108 -3.31 -15.84 -25.15
C SER A 108 -4.15 -15.30 -26.32
N VAL A 109 -4.51 -14.00 -26.29
CA VAL A 109 -5.20 -13.37 -27.43
C VAL A 109 -4.23 -13.21 -28.59
N ARG A 110 -3.03 -12.70 -28.31
CA ARG A 110 -2.00 -12.47 -29.32
C ARG A 110 -1.60 -13.76 -30.04
N GLU A 111 -1.34 -14.83 -29.30
CA GLU A 111 -1.04 -16.15 -29.87
C GLU A 111 -2.18 -16.69 -30.75
N ARG A 112 -3.43 -16.51 -30.32
CA ARG A 112 -4.61 -16.86 -31.14
C ARG A 112 -4.69 -16.00 -32.40
N GLU A 113 -4.44 -14.70 -32.30
CA GLU A 113 -4.45 -13.79 -33.45
C GLU A 113 -3.37 -14.14 -34.48
N GLU A 114 -2.17 -14.49 -34.02
CA GLU A 114 -1.03 -14.85 -34.86
C GLU A 114 -1.24 -16.20 -35.56
N SER A 115 -1.84 -17.18 -34.88
CA SER A 115 -2.07 -18.54 -35.41
C SER A 115 -3.28 -18.69 -36.35
N LEU A 116 -4.13 -17.66 -36.48
CA LEU A 116 -5.32 -17.72 -37.34
C LEU A 116 -4.96 -17.85 -38.83
N PRO A 117 -5.64 -18.74 -39.60
CA PRO A 117 -5.44 -18.78 -41.05
C PRO A 117 -5.96 -17.50 -41.74
N GLU A 118 -5.31 -17.10 -42.83
CA GLU A 118 -5.60 -15.84 -43.53
C GLU A 118 -7.05 -15.71 -44.03
N GLU A 119 -7.67 -16.83 -44.42
CA GLU A 119 -9.09 -16.84 -44.80
C GLU A 119 -10.01 -16.39 -43.65
N TYR A 120 -9.74 -16.86 -42.42
CA TYR A 120 -10.49 -16.47 -41.24
C TYR A 120 -10.23 -15.01 -40.87
N LYS A 121 -9.00 -14.53 -41.01
CA LYS A 121 -8.65 -13.11 -40.80
C LYS A 121 -9.43 -12.22 -41.75
N SER A 122 -9.49 -12.56 -43.04
CA SER A 122 -10.22 -11.80 -44.07
C SER A 122 -11.74 -11.79 -43.83
N LYS A 123 -12.35 -12.94 -43.54
CA LYS A 123 -13.79 -13.04 -43.23
C LYS A 123 -14.15 -12.20 -41.99
N ARG A 124 -13.32 -12.27 -40.96
CA ARG A 124 -13.50 -11.49 -39.74
C ARG A 124 -13.32 -9.99 -39.97
N GLU A 125 -12.35 -9.60 -40.80
CA GLU A 125 -12.15 -8.21 -41.16
C GLU A 125 -13.40 -7.62 -41.82
N GLN A 126 -13.98 -8.32 -42.79
CA GLN A 126 -15.23 -7.88 -43.42
C GLN A 126 -16.37 -7.72 -42.40
N LYS A 127 -16.45 -8.61 -41.41
CA LYS A 127 -17.43 -8.51 -40.31
C LYS A 127 -17.20 -7.26 -39.47
N TYR A 128 -15.95 -6.95 -39.12
CA TYR A 128 -15.60 -5.77 -38.33
C TYR A 128 -15.86 -4.47 -39.09
N GLN A 129 -15.55 -4.42 -40.38
CA GLN A 129 -15.87 -3.28 -41.22
C GLN A 129 -17.38 -3.02 -41.29
N ARG A 130 -18.20 -4.05 -41.49
CA ARG A 130 -19.67 -3.91 -41.46
C ARG A 130 -20.19 -3.44 -40.10
N TYR A 131 -19.57 -3.92 -39.02
CA TYR A 131 -19.91 -3.48 -37.67
C TYR A 131 -19.59 -1.99 -37.46
N ALA A 132 -18.40 -1.55 -37.87
CA ALA A 132 -17.98 -0.15 -37.81
C ALA A 132 -18.90 0.77 -38.63
N GLU A 133 -19.28 0.36 -39.84
CA GLU A 133 -20.25 1.12 -40.64
C GLU A 133 -21.62 1.24 -39.96
N ARG A 134 -22.09 0.15 -39.33
CA ARG A 134 -23.36 0.18 -38.59
C ARG A 134 -23.29 1.16 -37.41
N LEU A 135 -22.17 1.23 -36.68
CA LEU A 135 -22.01 2.14 -35.55
C LEU A 135 -22.16 3.63 -35.93
N LYS A 136 -21.82 3.99 -37.17
CA LYS A 136 -21.96 5.38 -37.67
C LYS A 136 -23.41 5.84 -37.74
N ASN A 137 -24.34 4.91 -38.00
CA ASN A 137 -25.76 5.20 -38.16
C ASN A 137 -26.57 5.12 -36.84
N LEU A 138 -25.92 4.77 -35.73
CA LEU A 138 -26.56 4.65 -34.41
C LEU A 138 -26.48 5.96 -33.62
N THR A 139 -27.45 6.16 -32.73
CA THR A 139 -27.36 7.20 -31.70
C THR A 139 -26.20 6.94 -30.73
N THR A 140 -25.73 7.96 -30.02
CA THR A 140 -24.63 7.80 -29.05
C THR A 140 -24.93 6.73 -27.99
N ALA A 141 -26.15 6.71 -27.45
CA ALA A 141 -26.56 5.73 -26.44
C ALA A 141 -26.57 4.28 -26.99
N GLU A 142 -27.08 4.08 -28.20
CA GLU A 142 -27.10 2.78 -28.86
C GLU A 142 -25.69 2.32 -29.23
N ARG A 143 -24.85 3.23 -29.74
CA ARG A 143 -23.44 2.97 -30.05
C ARG A 143 -22.68 2.50 -28.82
N LEU A 144 -22.80 3.22 -27.70
CA LEU A 144 -22.15 2.85 -26.44
C LEU A 144 -22.64 1.49 -25.93
N LYS A 145 -23.95 1.21 -26.04
CA LYS A 145 -24.50 -0.10 -25.68
C LYS A 145 -23.90 -1.24 -26.51
N GLU A 146 -23.75 -1.03 -27.81
CA GLU A 146 -23.14 -2.02 -28.72
C GLU A 146 -21.65 -2.20 -28.42
N GLN A 147 -20.87 -1.11 -28.33
CA GLN A 147 -19.43 -1.14 -28.03
C GLN A 147 -19.16 -1.80 -26.68
N LYS A 148 -19.96 -1.48 -25.65
CA LYS A 148 -19.91 -2.12 -24.34
C LYS A 148 -20.14 -3.62 -24.44
N ARG A 149 -21.18 -4.05 -25.16
CA ARG A 149 -21.53 -5.48 -25.27
C ARG A 149 -20.40 -6.27 -25.93
N PHE A 150 -19.87 -5.78 -27.05
CA PHE A 150 -18.79 -6.46 -27.76
C PHE A 150 -17.49 -6.46 -26.97
N THR A 151 -17.09 -5.31 -26.42
CA THR A 151 -15.90 -5.20 -25.57
C THR A 151 -15.99 -6.16 -24.38
N ARG A 152 -17.09 -6.14 -23.63
CA ARG A 152 -17.26 -7.03 -22.47
C ARG A 152 -17.28 -8.51 -22.86
N SER A 153 -17.85 -8.85 -24.01
CA SER A 153 -17.80 -10.24 -24.51
C SER A 153 -16.38 -10.70 -24.80
N HIS A 154 -15.51 -9.84 -25.35
CA HIS A 154 -14.13 -10.21 -25.64
C HIS A 154 -13.28 -10.29 -24.38
N LEU A 155 -13.47 -9.37 -23.43
CA LEU A 155 -12.79 -9.37 -22.14
C LEU A 155 -13.14 -10.61 -21.31
N ASN A 156 -14.43 -10.96 -21.22
CA ASN A 156 -14.87 -12.17 -20.51
C ASN A 156 -14.27 -13.46 -21.11
N ASN A 157 -14.01 -13.51 -22.42
CA ASN A 157 -13.42 -14.68 -23.06
C ASN A 157 -11.93 -14.89 -22.72
N ILE A 158 -11.32 -13.92 -22.05
CA ILE A 158 -9.92 -13.95 -21.60
C ILE A 158 -9.78 -13.66 -20.11
N ASP A 159 -10.86 -13.85 -19.34
CA ASP A 159 -10.89 -13.63 -17.89
C ASP A 159 -10.42 -12.23 -17.47
N MET A 160 -10.71 -11.22 -18.30
CA MET A 160 -10.46 -9.81 -18.01
C MET A 160 -11.77 -9.05 -17.83
N ASP A 161 -11.69 -7.92 -17.13
CA ASP A 161 -12.81 -7.02 -16.92
C ASP A 161 -12.59 -5.61 -17.52
N ILE A 162 -13.55 -4.70 -17.30
CA ILE A 162 -13.48 -3.35 -17.85
C ILE A 162 -12.41 -2.53 -17.10
N ALA A 163 -12.27 -2.75 -15.80
CA ALA A 163 -11.25 -2.08 -14.99
C ALA A 163 -9.84 -2.42 -15.50
N ASP A 164 -9.57 -3.68 -15.89
CA ASP A 164 -8.31 -4.10 -16.49
C ASP A 164 -8.01 -3.34 -17.78
N LEU A 165 -8.97 -3.29 -18.71
CA LEU A 165 -8.83 -2.54 -19.96
C LEU A 165 -8.52 -1.06 -19.68
N LYS A 166 -9.22 -0.44 -18.72
CA LYS A 166 -8.98 0.95 -18.31
C LYS A 166 -7.58 1.16 -17.75
N ARG A 167 -7.09 0.27 -16.88
CA ARG A 167 -5.71 0.32 -16.33
C ARG A 167 -4.68 0.27 -17.45
N MET A 168 -4.90 -0.58 -18.45
CA MET A 168 -3.99 -0.73 -19.57
C MET A 168 -3.96 0.53 -20.46
N LEU A 169 -5.14 1.08 -20.79
CA LEU A 169 -5.23 2.33 -21.53
C LEU A 169 -4.64 3.51 -20.75
N GLN A 170 -4.75 3.50 -19.42
CA GLN A 170 -4.11 4.50 -18.56
C GLN A 170 -2.58 4.38 -18.59
N LYS A 171 -2.03 3.16 -18.49
CA LYS A 171 -0.59 2.91 -18.64
C LYS A 171 -0.08 3.30 -20.04
N ALA A 172 -0.91 3.16 -21.08
CA ALA A 172 -0.62 3.64 -22.43
C ALA A 172 -0.73 5.18 -22.59
N GLY A 173 -1.15 5.90 -21.53
CA GLY A 173 -1.33 7.35 -21.52
C GLY A 173 -2.58 7.84 -22.26
N LEU A 174 -3.55 6.95 -22.54
CA LEU A 174 -4.72 7.22 -23.36
C LEU A 174 -6.04 7.27 -22.59
N TYR A 175 -6.05 6.88 -21.31
CA TYR A 175 -7.19 6.98 -20.41
C TYR A 175 -6.81 7.72 -19.13
N GLN A 176 -7.65 8.65 -18.68
CA GLN A 176 -7.43 9.49 -17.50
C GLN A 176 -8.62 9.47 -16.52
N GLY A 177 -9.61 8.59 -16.77
CA GLY A 177 -10.80 8.47 -15.94
C GLY A 177 -10.62 7.51 -14.76
N LEU A 178 -11.72 7.24 -14.06
CA LEU A 178 -11.75 6.31 -12.92
C LEU A 178 -11.63 4.86 -13.39
N ILE A 179 -10.86 4.07 -12.64
CA ILE A 179 -10.74 2.62 -12.83
C ILE A 179 -11.89 1.92 -12.12
N ASP A 180 -13.00 1.76 -12.82
CA ASP A 180 -14.21 1.06 -12.38
C ASP A 180 -14.73 0.12 -13.49
N GLU A 181 -15.85 -0.57 -13.23
CA GLU A 181 -16.48 -1.51 -14.16
C GLU A 181 -17.42 -0.85 -15.19
N VAL A 182 -17.37 0.48 -15.36
CA VAL A 182 -18.29 1.24 -16.23
C VAL A 182 -17.67 1.47 -17.61
N PHE A 183 -18.38 1.04 -18.64
CA PHE A 183 -18.07 1.40 -20.04
C PHE A 183 -18.82 2.69 -20.39
N ASP A 184 -18.10 3.81 -20.43
CA ASP A 184 -18.60 5.15 -20.73
C ASP A 184 -18.07 5.68 -22.07
N GLU A 185 -18.49 6.89 -22.45
CA GLU A 185 -18.04 7.54 -23.68
C GLU A 185 -16.53 7.85 -23.66
N GLN A 186 -16.00 8.22 -22.48
CA GLN A 186 -14.57 8.47 -22.33
C GLN A 186 -13.75 7.21 -22.65
N LEU A 187 -14.16 6.04 -22.15
CA LEU A 187 -13.50 4.78 -22.45
C LEU A 187 -13.58 4.45 -23.94
N ALA A 188 -14.74 4.61 -24.57
CA ALA A 188 -14.89 4.38 -26.02
C ALA A 188 -13.96 5.27 -26.85
N LEU A 189 -13.84 6.55 -26.48
CA LEU A 189 -12.92 7.50 -27.11
C LEU A 189 -11.45 7.10 -26.89
N SER A 190 -11.08 6.66 -25.69
CA SER A 190 -9.74 6.16 -25.41
C SER A 190 -9.39 4.90 -26.21
N ILE A 191 -10.36 4.00 -26.41
CA ILE A 191 -10.17 2.82 -27.28
C ILE A 191 -9.97 3.27 -28.74
N SER A 192 -10.78 4.22 -29.23
CA SER A 192 -10.62 4.76 -30.59
C SER A 192 -9.26 5.43 -30.77
N ALA A 193 -8.83 6.25 -29.81
CA ALA A 193 -7.52 6.90 -29.83
C ALA A 193 -6.37 5.89 -29.78
N PHE A 194 -6.52 4.80 -29.03
CA PHE A 194 -5.59 3.68 -29.05
C PHE A 194 -5.53 3.04 -30.44
N GLN A 195 -6.69 2.71 -31.01
CA GLN A 195 -6.79 2.08 -32.33
C GLN A 195 -6.14 2.95 -33.41
N GLU A 196 -6.38 4.26 -33.38
CA GLU A 196 -5.76 5.22 -34.28
C GLU A 196 -4.24 5.28 -34.09
N LYS A 197 -3.77 5.48 -32.86
CA LYS A 197 -2.33 5.61 -32.53
C LYS A 197 -1.51 4.40 -32.97
N TYR A 198 -2.07 3.20 -32.86
CA TYR A 198 -1.37 1.94 -33.16
C TYR A 198 -1.82 1.28 -34.46
N GLY A 199 -2.58 1.98 -35.32
CA GLY A 199 -2.98 1.49 -36.64
C GLY A 199 -3.89 0.26 -36.61
N VAL A 200 -4.67 0.08 -35.56
CA VAL A 200 -5.65 -1.01 -35.44
C VAL A 200 -6.92 -0.63 -36.18
N THR A 201 -7.25 -1.39 -37.22
CA THR A 201 -8.47 -1.19 -38.00
C THR A 201 -9.52 -2.28 -37.72
N PRO A 202 -10.82 -1.90 -37.73
CA PRO A 202 -11.37 -0.53 -37.84
C PRO A 202 -11.22 0.28 -36.53
N ILE A 203 -11.26 1.61 -36.64
CA ILE A 203 -11.34 2.53 -35.48
C ILE A 203 -12.81 2.65 -35.08
N ASP A 204 -13.25 1.74 -34.21
CA ASP A 204 -14.66 1.56 -33.84
C ASP A 204 -14.93 1.75 -32.34
N GLY A 205 -13.90 2.09 -31.55
CA GLY A 205 -14.02 2.29 -30.11
C GLY A 205 -14.37 1.01 -29.33
N THR A 206 -14.17 -0.17 -29.93
CA THR A 206 -14.45 -1.48 -29.33
C THR A 206 -13.16 -2.24 -29.09
N ALA A 207 -12.95 -2.76 -27.88
CA ALA A 207 -11.77 -3.57 -27.59
C ALA A 207 -11.99 -5.02 -28.08
N GLY A 208 -11.85 -5.21 -29.39
CA GLY A 208 -11.88 -6.53 -30.03
C GLY A 208 -10.53 -7.25 -29.98
N PRO A 209 -10.44 -8.49 -30.51
CA PRO A 209 -9.23 -9.31 -30.48
C PRO A 209 -7.98 -8.62 -31.05
N LYS A 210 -8.13 -7.85 -32.14
CA LYS A 210 -7.02 -7.06 -32.71
C LYS A 210 -6.52 -5.96 -31.76
N THR A 211 -7.44 -5.26 -31.12
CA THR A 211 -7.13 -4.21 -30.16
C THR A 211 -6.45 -4.80 -28.92
N LEU A 212 -6.98 -5.90 -28.38
CA LEU A 212 -6.42 -6.60 -27.23
C LEU A 212 -5.06 -7.24 -27.53
N SER A 213 -4.88 -7.81 -28.72
CA SER A 213 -3.58 -8.32 -29.17
C SER A 213 -2.55 -7.20 -29.33
N LYS A 214 -2.93 -6.05 -29.90
CA LYS A 214 -2.03 -4.89 -29.98
C LYS A 214 -1.71 -4.32 -28.59
N LEU A 215 -2.68 -4.31 -27.69
CA LEU A 215 -2.45 -3.94 -26.28
C LEU A 215 -1.44 -4.90 -25.63
N SER A 216 -1.56 -6.21 -25.84
CA SER A 216 -0.58 -7.21 -25.37
C SER A 216 0.84 -6.89 -25.86
N GLU A 217 0.98 -6.60 -27.16
CA GLU A 217 2.27 -6.32 -27.80
C GLU A 217 2.98 -5.10 -27.20
N ILE A 218 2.26 -4.01 -26.92
CA ILE A 218 2.86 -2.77 -26.42
C ILE A 218 3.10 -2.78 -24.89
N MET A 219 2.44 -3.68 -24.16
CA MET A 219 2.45 -3.71 -22.69
C MET A 219 3.52 -4.65 -22.12
N LYS A 220 4.30 -5.30 -23.00
CA LYS A 220 5.48 -6.11 -22.68
C LYS A 220 6.56 -5.33 -21.96
#